data_AF-A0A809PP95-F1
#
_entry.id   AF-A0A809PP95-F1
#
_cell.length_a   1.000
_cell.length_b   1.000
_cell.length_c   1.000
_cell.angle_alpha   90.00
_cell.angle_beta   90.00
_cell.angle_gamma   90.00
#
_symmetry.space_group_name_H-M   'P 1'
#
loop_
_entity.id
_entity.type
_entity.pdbx_description
1 polymer ?
#
loop_
_entity_poly.entity_id
_entity_poly.type
_entity_poly.pdbx_seq_one_letter_code
_entity_poly.pdbx_strand_id
1 'polypeptide(L)'
;MNRQDYRLNKQKRSSTLTAIAASILLAYGSQAYASVTNPVIGKLIWSEEFNGTSLNTGLWTAYDGNGCQINLCGYGNQELEYYSPNNVSIQNVPFEPGTRALAIQAKNQVIGSNVFTSGKISSAGKVQVQYGMVEMRISTPQVGTGLWPAAWMLGTSPQTWPRNGEIDIMEMGHSNAGRALAGYPAINNYVGSNVITYQDAACVPGNPSCAASTAWQTKNWYIASTPLINRFVTYRLYWTDTQMRFTVTDNGVERDMYQNPLPVNSTSLQAPYYLLFNLAVGGNFTDAATPAQVTTPLPGTMYVDYVRVYELDGKGTVKVGNPNVPEVGKFGVFTDLTAVNNKQTAGVSSDVWNWNQASMSAGSTAPYEGSNVIAWNYTAANQWFGSSIQSRQVRDMSNYRNGTLKFRIKIPANVAFKVGIGDTYTNQGSVTFPASVASYGLVRDGNWGTATIPISALAGNLIALQSMSDLFQIFSVDGSLPGSTFQWAVDDIIWDTGVPTPTPTPTPTPTPTPTPTPTPTPTPTPTPTPTPTPTPTPTPTPTPTPTPTPTPTPVSASATQINASTLQFGINTSSWADVHYTVNSGGQQNFRMTQSNGNNSYSASGLKAGDLVKYSFTYWDVAKNYAVDTGQQSFTMK
;
A
#
# COMPACT_ATOMS: atom_id res chain seq x y z
N MET A 1 9.13 69.64 -10.68
CA MET A 1 10.29 70.54 -10.92
C MET A 1 11.20 69.89 -11.96
N ASN A 2 11.85 70.68 -12.81
CA ASN A 2 13.01 70.26 -13.64
C ASN A 2 14.28 70.19 -12.75
N ARG A 3 15.48 69.71 -13.14
CA ARG A 3 16.16 69.36 -14.42
C ARG A 3 16.91 68.01 -14.22
N GLN A 4 17.25 67.19 -15.23
CA GLN A 4 18.37 67.30 -16.21
C GLN A 4 19.77 67.51 -15.61
N ASP A 5 20.87 66.98 -16.18
CA ASP A 5 21.04 66.31 -17.49
C ASP A 5 21.89 65.01 -17.33
N TYR A 6 22.79 64.45 -18.18
CA TYR A 6 23.51 64.84 -19.41
C TYR A 6 23.86 63.57 -20.24
N ARG A 7 24.58 63.71 -21.37
CA ARG A 7 25.21 62.63 -22.18
C ARG A 7 26.61 63.06 -22.68
N LEU A 8 27.48 62.12 -23.09
CA LEU A 8 28.43 62.33 -24.22
C LEU A 8 29.05 61.00 -24.74
N ASN A 9 29.51 61.02 -26.00
CA ASN A 9 30.03 59.87 -26.77
C ASN A 9 31.56 59.93 -26.97
N LYS A 10 32.23 58.78 -27.21
CA LYS A 10 33.19 58.66 -28.34
C LYS A 10 33.66 57.24 -28.75
N GLN A 11 33.41 56.94 -30.03
CA GLN A 11 34.27 56.27 -31.04
C GLN A 11 35.01 54.94 -30.78
N LYS A 12 34.60 53.95 -31.60
CA LYS A 12 35.32 52.77 -32.15
C LYS A 12 36.86 52.81 -32.18
N ARG A 13 37.48 51.64 -31.96
CA ARG A 13 38.42 51.02 -32.92
C ARG A 13 38.34 49.48 -32.84
N SER A 14 38.90 48.79 -33.84
CA SER A 14 38.76 47.34 -34.06
C SER A 14 40.06 46.60 -33.73
N SER A 15 39.93 45.36 -33.24
CA SER A 15 40.93 44.31 -33.42
C SER A 15 40.20 42.99 -33.67
N THR A 16 40.33 42.45 -34.88
CA THR A 16 39.70 41.19 -35.29
C THR A 16 40.58 40.01 -34.87
N LEU A 17 40.01 39.02 -34.18
CA LEU A 17 40.71 37.76 -33.88
C LEU A 17 39.83 36.58 -34.30
N THR A 18 40.23 35.95 -35.41
CA THR A 18 39.44 34.91 -36.10
C THR A 18 39.61 33.55 -35.40
N ALA A 19 38.76 33.28 -34.41
CA ALA A 19 38.64 31.94 -33.84
C ALA A 19 37.69 31.07 -34.69
N ILE A 20 38.22 30.00 -35.30
CA ILE A 20 37.41 29.04 -36.06
C ILE A 20 36.68 28.13 -35.06
N ALA A 21 35.48 28.51 -34.66
CA ALA A 21 34.57 27.66 -33.92
C ALA A 21 33.91 26.66 -34.88
N ALA A 22 34.36 25.40 -34.84
CA ALA A 22 33.70 24.33 -35.58
C ALA A 22 32.31 24.06 -34.98
N SER A 23 31.26 24.34 -35.77
CA SER A 23 29.87 24.14 -35.36
C SER A 23 29.51 22.66 -35.25
N ILE A 24 29.87 22.03 -34.12
CA ILE A 24 29.27 20.77 -33.72
C ILE A 24 27.78 21.05 -33.45
N LEU A 25 26.92 20.69 -34.40
CA LEU A 25 25.50 20.53 -34.13
C LEU A 25 25.35 19.32 -33.21
N LEU A 26 25.47 19.57 -31.90
CA LEU A 26 24.80 18.77 -30.90
C LEU A 26 23.30 18.88 -31.19
N ALA A 27 22.78 17.87 -31.89
CA ALA A 27 21.36 17.67 -32.02
C ALA A 27 20.81 17.42 -30.60
N TYR A 28 20.35 18.49 -29.96
CA TYR A 28 19.45 18.40 -28.81
C TYR A 28 18.16 17.76 -29.31
N GLY A 29 18.15 16.42 -29.33
CA GLY A 29 16.94 15.65 -29.46
C GLY A 29 16.05 16.04 -28.29
N SER A 30 15.01 16.83 -28.57
CA SER A 30 13.96 17.12 -27.62
C SER A 30 13.42 15.78 -27.14
N GLN A 31 13.61 15.47 -25.85
CA GLN A 31 12.97 14.30 -25.26
C GLN A 31 11.47 14.46 -25.47
N ALA A 32 10.88 13.60 -26.29
CA ALA A 32 9.44 13.56 -26.47
C ALA A 32 8.83 13.20 -25.11
N TYR A 33 8.08 14.14 -24.53
CA TYR A 33 7.34 13.85 -23.31
C TYR A 33 6.32 12.75 -23.60
N ALA A 34 6.27 11.74 -22.74
CA ALA A 34 5.31 10.65 -22.85
C ALA A 34 3.88 11.20 -22.96
N SER A 35 3.16 10.76 -23.98
CA SER A 35 1.87 11.30 -24.40
C SER A 35 0.75 10.34 -24.03
N VAL A 36 -0.20 10.77 -23.19
CA VAL A 36 -1.39 9.95 -22.93
C VAL A 36 -2.41 10.00 -24.09
N THR A 37 -2.29 10.95 -25.03
CA THR A 37 -3.23 11.08 -26.17
C THR A 37 -2.83 10.24 -27.38
N ASN A 38 -1.54 10.22 -27.73
CA ASN A 38 -0.99 9.42 -28.84
C ASN A 38 0.23 8.58 -28.38
N PRO A 39 0.08 7.68 -27.39
CA PRO A 39 1.18 6.87 -26.87
C PRO A 39 1.64 5.75 -27.81
N VAL A 40 2.91 5.36 -27.65
CA VAL A 40 3.38 4.01 -27.95
C VAL A 40 3.11 3.12 -26.74
N ILE A 41 2.25 2.11 -26.90
CA ILE A 41 2.06 1.06 -25.90
C ILE A 41 3.23 0.09 -26.00
N GLY A 42 3.98 -0.06 -24.91
CA GLY A 42 5.14 -0.93 -24.82
C GLY A 42 4.78 -2.37 -24.48
N LYS A 43 5.76 -3.13 -23.97
CA LYS A 43 5.55 -4.50 -23.47
C LYS A 43 4.52 -4.51 -22.32
N LEU A 44 3.83 -5.63 -22.17
CA LEU A 44 3.19 -6.01 -20.92
C LEU A 44 4.29 -6.18 -19.85
N ILE A 45 4.15 -5.48 -18.73
CA ILE A 45 5.10 -5.54 -17.59
C ILE A 45 4.56 -6.34 -16.40
N TRP A 46 3.24 -6.48 -16.28
CA TRP A 46 2.58 -7.37 -15.31
C TRP A 46 1.13 -7.65 -15.72
N SER A 47 0.59 -8.80 -15.32
CA SER A 47 -0.86 -9.03 -15.32
C SER A 47 -1.31 -10.02 -14.25
N GLU A 48 -2.61 -9.97 -13.96
CA GLU A 48 -3.38 -11.06 -13.38
C GLU A 48 -4.52 -11.37 -14.34
N GLU A 49 -4.63 -12.63 -14.73
CA GLU A 49 -5.54 -13.13 -15.76
C GLU A 49 -6.68 -13.98 -15.16
N PHE A 50 -6.75 -14.09 -13.82
CA PHE A 50 -7.80 -14.75 -13.05
C PHE A 50 -8.24 -16.14 -13.56
N ASN A 51 -7.34 -16.88 -14.20
CA ASN A 51 -7.59 -18.20 -14.78
C ASN A 51 -7.31 -19.38 -13.81
N GLY A 52 -6.86 -19.07 -12.58
CA GLY A 52 -6.55 -20.06 -11.55
C GLY A 52 -7.77 -20.80 -10.99
N THR A 53 -7.53 -21.73 -10.06
CA THR A 53 -8.61 -22.43 -9.33
C THR A 53 -9.15 -21.63 -8.14
N SER A 54 -8.39 -20.66 -7.63
CA SER A 54 -8.73 -19.79 -6.50
C SER A 54 -7.98 -18.46 -6.61
N LEU A 55 -8.35 -17.48 -5.78
CA LEU A 55 -7.69 -16.17 -5.75
C LEU A 55 -6.21 -16.32 -5.36
N ASN A 56 -5.32 -15.71 -6.13
CA ASN A 56 -3.88 -15.72 -5.83
C ASN A 56 -3.58 -14.84 -4.60
N THR A 57 -3.48 -15.47 -3.43
CA THR A 57 -3.21 -14.78 -2.16
C THR A 57 -1.81 -14.17 -2.06
N GLY A 58 -0.88 -14.54 -2.96
CA GLY A 58 0.41 -13.86 -3.11
C GLY A 58 0.30 -12.48 -3.75
N LEU A 59 -0.74 -12.22 -4.54
CA LEU A 59 -1.00 -10.94 -5.22
C LEU A 59 -2.13 -10.14 -4.57
N TRP A 60 -3.12 -10.82 -3.96
CA TRP A 60 -4.34 -10.20 -3.45
C TRP A 60 -4.63 -10.53 -1.98
N THR A 61 -5.33 -9.63 -1.31
CA THR A 61 -5.92 -9.80 0.03
C THR A 61 -7.41 -9.51 -0.09
N ALA A 62 -8.27 -10.42 0.37
CA ALA A 62 -9.70 -10.18 0.51
C ALA A 62 -10.01 -9.55 1.87
N TYR A 63 -11.00 -8.65 1.90
CA TYR A 63 -11.45 -7.98 3.12
C TYR A 63 -12.52 -8.82 3.83
N ASP A 64 -12.48 -8.82 5.16
CA ASP A 64 -13.50 -9.40 6.04
C ASP A 64 -13.89 -8.33 7.08
N GLY A 65 -15.05 -7.68 6.88
CA GLY A 65 -15.45 -6.52 7.67
C GLY A 65 -16.38 -5.53 6.98
N ASN A 66 -16.81 -4.54 7.76
CA ASN A 66 -17.67 -3.41 7.38
C ASN A 66 -16.99 -2.06 7.69
N GLY A 67 -15.65 -2.07 7.80
CA GLY A 67 -14.80 -0.91 8.07
C GLY A 67 -14.73 -0.48 9.54
N CYS A 68 -15.66 -0.90 10.40
CA CYS A 68 -15.60 -0.60 11.84
C CYS A 68 -14.34 -1.17 12.52
N GLN A 69 -13.74 -2.21 11.96
CA GLN A 69 -12.50 -2.86 12.43
C GLN A 69 -11.28 -1.92 12.37
N ILE A 70 -11.37 -0.85 11.56
CA ILE A 70 -10.34 0.18 11.37
C ILE A 70 -10.87 1.59 11.71
N ASN A 71 -11.89 1.66 12.59
CA ASN A 71 -12.60 2.90 12.97
C ASN A 71 -13.24 3.67 11.80
N LEU A 72 -13.50 3.01 10.67
CA LEU A 72 -14.06 3.59 9.45
C LEU A 72 -15.35 2.83 9.05
N CYS A 73 -16.35 2.81 9.94
CA CYS A 73 -17.61 2.11 9.71
C CYS A 73 -18.29 2.53 8.38
N GLY A 74 -18.82 1.56 7.63
CA GLY A 74 -19.37 1.78 6.29
C GLY A 74 -18.33 2.34 5.30
N TYR A 75 -17.04 2.03 5.54
CA TYR A 75 -15.86 2.49 4.81
C TYR A 75 -15.78 4.01 4.56
N GLY A 76 -16.45 4.81 5.40
CA GLY A 76 -16.53 6.28 5.28
C GLY A 76 -17.66 6.76 4.38
N ASN A 77 -18.24 5.88 3.56
CA ASN A 77 -19.28 6.18 2.59
C ASN A 77 -20.70 5.81 3.05
N GLN A 78 -20.85 5.23 4.25
CA GLN A 78 -22.08 4.59 4.73
C GLN A 78 -22.48 3.34 3.90
N GLU A 79 -21.47 2.61 3.40
CA GLU A 79 -21.64 1.28 2.78
C GLU A 79 -22.40 0.31 3.73
N LEU A 80 -23.35 -0.45 3.19
CA LEU A 80 -24.34 -1.24 3.95
C LEU A 80 -23.98 -2.73 4.06
N GLU A 81 -23.02 -3.21 3.29
CA GLU A 81 -22.58 -4.60 3.31
C GLU A 81 -21.54 -4.92 4.38
N TYR A 82 -21.36 -6.20 4.63
CA TYR A 82 -20.16 -6.77 5.21
C TYR A 82 -19.34 -7.41 4.08
N TYR A 83 -18.15 -6.89 3.78
CA TYR A 83 -17.25 -7.59 2.86
C TYR A 83 -16.76 -8.88 3.51
N SER A 84 -16.71 -9.99 2.77
CA SER A 84 -16.14 -11.25 3.25
C SER A 84 -15.44 -12.02 2.13
N PRO A 85 -14.36 -12.79 2.42
CA PRO A 85 -13.73 -13.66 1.43
C PRO A 85 -14.68 -14.69 0.82
N ASN A 86 -15.75 -15.06 1.53
CA ASN A 86 -16.80 -15.99 1.05
C ASN A 86 -17.67 -15.44 -0.10
N ASN A 87 -17.43 -14.20 -0.51
CA ASN A 87 -18.09 -13.52 -1.62
C ASN A 87 -17.12 -13.23 -2.78
N VAL A 88 -15.91 -13.79 -2.72
CA VAL A 88 -14.86 -13.70 -3.75
C VAL A 88 -14.48 -15.10 -4.23
N SER A 89 -14.58 -15.35 -5.53
CA SER A 89 -14.21 -16.65 -6.13
C SER A 89 -13.55 -16.48 -7.51
N ILE A 90 -12.96 -17.56 -8.04
CA ILE A 90 -12.53 -17.62 -9.44
C ILE A 90 -13.38 -18.65 -10.18
N GLN A 91 -14.29 -18.20 -11.05
CA GLN A 91 -15.31 -19.06 -11.65
C GLN A 91 -15.53 -18.78 -13.15
N ASN A 92 -16.18 -19.72 -13.84
CA ASN A 92 -16.58 -19.55 -15.23
C ASN A 92 -17.63 -18.44 -15.35
N VAL A 93 -17.56 -17.63 -16.40
CA VAL A 93 -18.52 -16.53 -16.62
C VAL A 93 -19.81 -17.07 -17.27
N PRO A 94 -21.00 -16.90 -16.67
CA PRO A 94 -22.23 -17.53 -17.16
C PRO A 94 -22.68 -17.10 -18.56
N PHE A 95 -22.29 -15.90 -19.01
CA PHE A 95 -22.64 -15.31 -20.30
C PHE A 95 -21.48 -15.30 -21.31
N GLU A 96 -20.29 -15.80 -20.95
CA GLU A 96 -19.12 -15.85 -21.84
C GLU A 96 -18.42 -17.21 -21.74
N PRO A 97 -18.89 -18.24 -22.48
CA PRO A 97 -18.34 -19.59 -22.40
C PRO A 97 -16.84 -19.65 -22.77
N GLY A 98 -16.06 -20.27 -21.88
CA GLY A 98 -14.60 -20.36 -21.99
C GLY A 98 -13.85 -19.34 -21.13
N THR A 99 -14.48 -18.22 -20.76
CA THR A 99 -13.87 -17.21 -19.88
C THR A 99 -13.99 -17.62 -18.42
N ARG A 100 -12.88 -17.54 -17.68
CA ARG A 100 -12.83 -17.55 -16.21
C ARG A 100 -12.48 -16.16 -15.72
N ALA A 101 -13.06 -15.77 -14.59
CA ALA A 101 -12.89 -14.44 -14.03
C ALA A 101 -12.90 -14.48 -12.50
N LEU A 102 -12.32 -13.44 -11.91
CA LEU A 102 -12.59 -13.05 -10.54
C LEU A 102 -14.06 -12.65 -10.43
N ALA A 103 -14.83 -13.38 -9.63
CA ALA A 103 -16.21 -13.04 -9.29
C ALA A 103 -16.26 -12.40 -7.90
N ILE A 104 -16.87 -11.22 -7.83
CA ILE A 104 -17.18 -10.47 -6.61
C ILE A 104 -18.71 -10.41 -6.51
N GLN A 105 -19.30 -11.08 -5.53
CA GLN A 105 -20.75 -11.29 -5.46
C GLN A 105 -21.39 -10.63 -4.24
N ALA A 106 -22.28 -9.66 -4.47
CA ALA A 106 -23.17 -9.12 -3.47
C ALA A 106 -24.37 -10.07 -3.24
N LYS A 107 -24.81 -10.24 -1.98
CA LYS A 107 -25.86 -11.18 -1.57
C LYS A 107 -26.77 -10.55 -0.50
N ASN A 108 -28.04 -10.96 -0.49
CA ASN A 108 -28.90 -10.83 0.70
C ASN A 108 -28.45 -11.86 1.73
N GLN A 109 -27.69 -11.44 2.75
CA GLN A 109 -27.12 -12.31 3.76
C GLN A 109 -26.80 -11.48 5.01
N VAL A 110 -27.30 -11.92 6.18
CA VAL A 110 -27.07 -11.23 7.45
C VAL A 110 -25.74 -11.65 8.06
N ILE A 111 -24.88 -10.70 8.39
CA ILE A 111 -23.69 -10.87 9.25
C ILE A 111 -23.66 -9.71 10.25
N GLY A 112 -23.82 -10.04 11.54
CA GLY A 112 -23.94 -9.02 12.60
C GLY A 112 -25.15 -8.12 12.37
N SER A 113 -24.92 -6.81 12.24
CA SER A 113 -25.94 -5.81 11.91
C SER A 113 -26.10 -5.53 10.41
N ASN A 114 -25.18 -6.01 9.57
CA ASN A 114 -25.28 -5.86 8.12
C ASN A 114 -26.21 -6.93 7.53
N VAL A 115 -27.11 -6.54 6.63
CA VAL A 115 -28.08 -7.46 5.97
C VAL A 115 -27.68 -7.86 4.56
N PHE A 116 -26.56 -7.33 4.07
CA PHE A 116 -25.93 -7.72 2.81
C PHE A 116 -24.49 -8.19 3.08
N THR A 117 -24.00 -9.10 2.25
CA THR A 117 -22.57 -9.40 2.15
C THR A 117 -22.08 -9.13 0.74
N SER A 118 -20.81 -8.77 0.58
CA SER A 118 -20.16 -8.63 -0.73
C SER A 118 -18.67 -8.96 -0.66
N GLY A 119 -17.92 -8.75 -1.74
CA GLY A 119 -16.47 -8.91 -1.77
C GLY A 119 -15.72 -7.61 -2.06
N LYS A 120 -14.51 -7.50 -1.49
CA LYS A 120 -13.52 -6.44 -1.74
C LYS A 120 -12.14 -7.06 -1.68
N ILE A 121 -11.31 -6.81 -2.68
CA ILE A 121 -9.91 -7.23 -2.69
C ILE A 121 -8.97 -6.05 -2.94
N SER A 122 -7.76 -6.16 -2.41
CA SER A 122 -6.67 -5.20 -2.62
C SER A 122 -5.35 -5.93 -2.84
N SER A 123 -4.46 -5.30 -3.60
CA SER A 123 -3.06 -5.72 -3.79
C SER A 123 -2.07 -4.93 -2.91
N ALA A 124 -2.57 -4.22 -1.88
CA ALA A 124 -1.75 -3.51 -0.90
C ALA A 124 -0.62 -4.39 -0.34
N GLY A 125 0.62 -3.89 -0.40
CA GLY A 125 1.82 -4.61 0.03
C GLY A 125 2.23 -5.82 -0.84
N LYS A 126 1.57 -6.05 -1.99
CA LYS A 126 1.76 -7.23 -2.85
C LYS A 126 2.00 -6.90 -4.32
N VAL A 127 1.25 -5.97 -4.89
CA VAL A 127 1.47 -5.45 -6.26
C VAL A 127 1.33 -3.93 -6.24
N GLN A 128 2.28 -3.23 -6.85
CA GLN A 128 2.32 -1.77 -6.87
C GLN A 128 2.70 -1.27 -8.25
N VAL A 129 1.87 -0.42 -8.84
CA VAL A 129 2.01 0.14 -10.18
C VAL A 129 2.41 1.61 -10.06
N GLN A 130 3.36 2.07 -10.87
CA GLN A 130 3.71 3.48 -10.99
C GLN A 130 3.86 3.83 -12.48
N TYR A 131 2.95 4.65 -13.00
CA TYR A 131 2.82 5.00 -14.43
C TYR A 131 2.53 3.78 -15.35
N GLY A 132 2.37 4.04 -16.65
CA GLY A 132 2.10 3.04 -17.68
C GLY A 132 0.66 3.12 -18.20
N MET A 133 0.24 2.09 -18.93
CA MET A 133 -1.18 1.85 -19.23
C MET A 133 -1.68 0.71 -18.35
N VAL A 134 -2.66 0.99 -17.49
CA VAL A 134 -3.42 -0.03 -16.75
C VAL A 134 -4.70 -0.31 -17.53
N GLU A 135 -4.94 -1.58 -17.85
CA GLU A 135 -6.12 -2.06 -18.59
C GLU A 135 -6.86 -3.11 -17.76
N MET A 136 -8.18 -2.99 -17.66
CA MET A 136 -9.04 -3.90 -16.89
C MET A 136 -10.26 -4.29 -17.72
N ARG A 137 -10.55 -5.59 -17.86
CA ARG A 137 -11.76 -6.09 -18.54
C ARG A 137 -12.78 -6.55 -17.51
N ILE A 138 -13.90 -5.81 -17.40
CA ILE A 138 -14.85 -5.92 -16.29
C ILE A 138 -16.29 -6.00 -16.82
N SER A 139 -17.09 -6.89 -16.24
CA SER A 139 -18.55 -6.88 -16.35
C SER A 139 -19.16 -6.55 -14.98
N THR A 140 -20.08 -5.59 -14.95
CA THR A 140 -20.88 -5.29 -13.75
C THR A 140 -22.20 -6.07 -13.78
N PRO A 141 -22.83 -6.34 -12.62
CA PRO A 141 -24.21 -6.81 -12.60
C PRO A 141 -25.17 -5.66 -12.97
N GLN A 142 -26.47 -5.95 -13.08
CA GLN A 142 -27.48 -4.87 -13.03
C GLN A 142 -27.27 -4.07 -11.74
N VAL A 143 -26.88 -2.79 -11.85
CA VAL A 143 -26.52 -2.00 -10.66
C VAL A 143 -27.76 -1.54 -9.89
N GLY A 144 -28.82 -1.15 -10.61
CA GLY A 144 -30.09 -0.71 -10.01
C GLY A 144 -29.91 0.44 -9.02
N THR A 145 -30.83 0.62 -8.07
CA THR A 145 -30.52 1.40 -6.87
C THR A 145 -29.80 0.52 -5.86
N GLY A 146 -28.54 0.82 -5.59
CA GLY A 146 -27.82 0.29 -4.43
C GLY A 146 -26.73 -0.74 -4.69
N LEU A 147 -26.27 -1.01 -5.91
CA LEU A 147 -24.94 -1.62 -6.13
C LEU A 147 -23.95 -0.60 -6.68
N TRP A 148 -22.75 -0.61 -6.12
CA TRP A 148 -21.62 0.24 -6.48
C TRP A 148 -20.39 -0.63 -6.79
N PRO A 149 -20.27 -1.19 -8.01
CA PRO A 149 -19.04 -1.78 -8.48
C PRO A 149 -17.98 -0.68 -8.69
N ALA A 150 -16.77 -0.93 -8.18
CA ALA A 150 -15.63 -0.03 -8.31
C ALA A 150 -14.36 -0.80 -8.67
N ALA A 151 -13.56 -0.22 -9.57
CA ALA A 151 -12.21 -0.64 -9.93
C ALA A 151 -11.28 0.57 -9.89
N TRP A 152 -10.36 0.57 -8.93
CA TRP A 152 -9.72 1.79 -8.44
C TRP A 152 -8.35 1.48 -7.83
N MET A 153 -7.64 2.53 -7.44
CA MET A 153 -6.27 2.45 -6.94
C MET A 153 -6.05 3.44 -5.79
N LEU A 154 -5.27 3.04 -4.79
CA LEU A 154 -4.82 3.93 -3.70
C LEU A 154 -3.28 3.98 -3.65
N GLY A 155 -2.74 5.16 -3.33
CA GLY A 155 -1.30 5.36 -3.26
C GLY A 155 -0.63 4.61 -2.11
N THR A 156 0.64 4.22 -2.30
CA THR A 156 1.45 3.46 -1.31
C THR A 156 2.05 4.33 -0.20
N SER A 157 1.69 5.62 -0.13
CA SER A 157 2.13 6.52 0.94
C SER A 157 1.50 6.11 2.28
N PRO A 158 2.25 6.12 3.40
CA PRO A 158 1.70 5.89 4.74
C PRO A 158 0.87 7.08 5.26
N GLN A 159 0.78 8.18 4.51
CA GLN A 159 0.00 9.35 4.89
C GLN A 159 -1.50 9.07 4.78
N THR A 160 -2.29 9.67 5.66
CA THR A 160 -3.75 9.52 5.65
C THR A 160 -4.36 10.06 4.35
N TRP A 161 -5.43 9.40 3.89
CA TRP A 161 -6.25 9.91 2.80
C TRP A 161 -6.75 11.33 3.10
N PRO A 162 -6.73 12.25 2.12
CA PRO A 162 -6.45 12.09 0.69
C PRO A 162 -4.98 12.34 0.29
N ARG A 163 -4.03 12.36 1.24
CA ARG A 163 -2.60 12.64 0.95
C ARG A 163 -1.89 11.47 0.27
N ASN A 164 -2.29 10.23 0.51
CA ASN A 164 -1.82 9.09 -0.27
C ASN A 164 -2.36 9.08 -1.70
N GLY A 165 -3.54 9.67 -1.94
CA GLY A 165 -4.15 9.82 -3.25
C GLY A 165 -4.91 8.57 -3.72
N GLU A 166 -5.86 8.81 -4.61
CA GLU A 166 -6.87 7.84 -5.05
C GLU A 166 -7.16 8.04 -6.55
N ILE A 167 -7.32 6.94 -7.28
CA ILE A 167 -7.55 6.93 -8.73
C ILE A 167 -8.64 5.91 -9.05
N ASP A 168 -9.83 6.40 -9.38
CA ASP A 168 -11.01 5.60 -9.68
C ASP A 168 -11.11 5.42 -11.20
N ILE A 169 -10.73 4.23 -11.69
CA ILE A 169 -10.69 3.94 -13.12
C ILE A 169 -12.10 3.65 -13.64
N MET A 170 -12.93 2.99 -12.83
CA MET A 170 -14.32 2.67 -13.15
C MET A 170 -15.18 2.65 -11.90
N GLU A 171 -16.31 3.38 -11.94
CA GLU A 171 -17.39 3.28 -10.97
C GLU A 171 -18.77 3.33 -11.62
N MET A 172 -19.70 2.47 -11.21
CA MET A 172 -21.12 2.52 -11.60
C MET A 172 -22.04 2.48 -10.37
N GLY A 173 -23.33 2.76 -10.55
CA GLY A 173 -24.31 2.82 -9.44
C GLY A 173 -24.62 4.22 -8.91
N HIS A 174 -24.05 5.25 -9.55
CA HIS A 174 -24.19 6.66 -9.18
C HIS A 174 -25.65 7.08 -8.90
N SER A 175 -25.83 7.81 -7.81
CA SER A 175 -27.08 8.47 -7.40
C SER A 175 -27.70 9.33 -8.50
N ASN A 176 -28.99 9.63 -8.37
CA ASN A 176 -29.69 10.50 -9.30
C ASN A 176 -29.10 11.93 -9.30
N ALA A 177 -28.54 12.37 -8.18
CA ALA A 177 -27.76 13.61 -8.10
C ALA A 177 -26.44 13.51 -8.87
N GLY A 178 -25.67 12.44 -8.67
CA GLY A 178 -24.40 12.20 -9.39
C GLY A 178 -24.56 12.10 -10.91
N ARG A 179 -25.72 11.64 -11.40
CA ARG A 179 -26.05 11.57 -12.83
C ARG A 179 -26.70 12.84 -13.40
N ALA A 180 -26.97 13.87 -12.59
CA ALA A 180 -27.68 15.07 -13.03
C ALA A 180 -26.91 15.87 -14.09
N LEU A 181 -25.60 16.10 -13.88
CA LEU A 181 -24.73 16.83 -14.82
C LEU A 181 -24.56 16.13 -16.18
N ALA A 182 -24.82 14.81 -16.21
CA ALA A 182 -24.79 14.00 -17.42
C ALA A 182 -26.14 13.96 -18.18
N GLY A 183 -27.18 14.64 -17.68
CA GLY A 183 -28.52 14.63 -18.27
C GLY A 183 -29.42 13.48 -17.80
N TYR A 184 -29.19 12.97 -16.57
CA TYR A 184 -29.91 11.83 -15.98
C TYR A 184 -29.92 10.53 -16.82
N PRO A 185 -28.78 10.09 -17.41
CA PRO A 185 -28.70 8.84 -18.15
C PRO A 185 -29.09 7.65 -17.27
N ALA A 186 -29.59 6.57 -17.90
CA ALA A 186 -29.97 5.34 -17.22
C ALA A 186 -28.79 4.78 -16.40
N ILE A 187 -29.04 4.36 -15.16
CA ILE A 187 -27.99 3.98 -14.21
C ILE A 187 -27.10 2.81 -14.66
N ASN A 188 -27.65 1.90 -15.48
CA ASN A 188 -26.92 0.78 -16.08
C ASN A 188 -26.11 1.17 -17.34
N ASN A 189 -26.26 2.39 -17.85
CA ASN A 189 -25.59 2.93 -19.04
C ASN A 189 -24.51 3.97 -18.69
N TYR A 190 -24.38 4.32 -17.40
CA TYR A 190 -23.52 5.40 -16.92
C TYR A 190 -22.35 4.85 -16.12
N VAL A 191 -21.15 5.32 -16.44
CA VAL A 191 -19.92 4.95 -15.74
C VAL A 191 -19.02 6.17 -15.54
N GLY A 192 -18.57 6.36 -14.31
CA GLY A 192 -17.69 7.45 -13.90
C GLY A 192 -16.26 6.97 -13.66
N SER A 193 -15.36 7.95 -13.60
CA SER A 193 -13.95 7.83 -13.22
C SER A 193 -13.56 9.09 -12.45
N ASN A 194 -12.62 9.01 -11.52
CA ASN A 194 -12.34 10.11 -10.61
C ASN A 194 -10.88 10.05 -10.12
N VAL A 195 -10.37 11.17 -9.64
CA VAL A 195 -9.05 11.28 -9.03
C VAL A 195 -9.19 12.16 -7.80
N ILE A 196 -8.81 11.63 -6.62
CA ILE A 196 -8.83 12.40 -5.36
C ILE A 196 -7.41 12.58 -4.85
N THR A 197 -7.06 13.83 -4.54
CA THR A 197 -5.78 14.18 -3.92
C THR A 197 -5.98 15.24 -2.84
N TYR A 198 -5.04 15.33 -1.91
CA TYR A 198 -4.93 16.49 -1.03
C TYR A 198 -4.53 17.74 -1.83
N GLN A 199 -5.22 18.86 -1.59
CA GLN A 199 -4.83 20.20 -2.05
C GLN A 199 -5.15 21.23 -0.96
N ASP A 200 -4.23 22.14 -0.63
CA ASP A 200 -4.48 23.18 0.38
C ASP A 200 -5.69 24.07 0.02
N ALA A 201 -5.88 24.34 -1.27
CA ALA A 201 -7.02 25.09 -1.80
C ALA A 201 -8.39 24.39 -1.60
N ALA A 202 -8.39 23.09 -1.28
CA ALA A 202 -9.59 22.34 -0.95
C ALA A 202 -9.90 22.31 0.57
N CYS A 203 -9.00 22.83 1.42
CA CYS A 203 -9.21 22.98 2.87
C CYS A 203 -10.23 24.10 3.19
N VAL A 204 -11.52 23.83 2.96
CA VAL A 204 -12.62 24.78 3.19
C VAL A 204 -13.60 24.27 4.27
N PRO A 205 -14.36 25.15 4.93
CA PRO A 205 -15.45 24.73 5.81
C PRO A 205 -16.41 23.78 5.06
N GLY A 206 -16.60 22.57 5.59
CA GLY A 206 -17.35 21.48 4.96
C GLY A 206 -16.49 20.42 4.25
N ASN A 207 -15.20 20.69 3.97
CA ASN A 207 -14.23 19.73 3.43
C ASN A 207 -12.98 19.61 4.32
N PRO A 208 -13.09 19.13 5.57
CA PRO A 208 -11.99 19.09 6.53
C PRO A 208 -10.87 18.11 6.18
N SER A 209 -11.10 17.18 5.23
CA SER A 209 -10.06 16.30 4.67
C SER A 209 -9.20 17.00 3.61
N CYS A 210 -9.65 18.17 3.11
CA CYS A 210 -9.08 18.87 1.95
C CYS A 210 -9.00 17.99 0.69
N ALA A 211 -9.98 17.11 0.50
CA ALA A 211 -10.07 16.27 -0.69
C ALA A 211 -10.44 17.12 -1.92
N ALA A 212 -9.52 17.20 -2.88
CA ALA A 212 -9.80 17.73 -4.22
C ALA A 212 -10.11 16.56 -5.16
N SER A 213 -11.35 16.48 -5.62
CA SER A 213 -11.85 15.46 -6.56
C SER A 213 -12.14 16.08 -7.93
N THR A 214 -11.76 15.39 -9.00
CA THR A 214 -11.98 15.82 -10.39
C THR A 214 -13.45 15.76 -10.84
N ALA A 215 -14.26 14.93 -10.18
CA ALA A 215 -15.69 14.77 -10.46
C ALA A 215 -16.51 16.07 -10.30
N TRP A 216 -16.05 17.00 -9.46
CA TRP A 216 -16.70 18.31 -9.28
C TRP A 216 -16.34 19.35 -10.36
N GLN A 217 -15.31 19.08 -11.16
CA GLN A 217 -14.68 20.10 -12.03
C GLN A 217 -14.76 19.79 -13.52
N THR A 218 -15.14 18.57 -13.91
CA THR A 218 -15.05 18.10 -15.29
C THR A 218 -16.15 17.10 -15.63
N LYS A 219 -16.47 16.96 -16.93
CA LYS A 219 -17.07 15.72 -17.45
C LYS A 219 -16.05 14.60 -17.20
N ASN A 220 -16.38 13.63 -16.36
CA ASN A 220 -15.51 12.55 -15.91
C ASN A 220 -16.10 11.14 -16.19
N TRP A 221 -16.98 11.04 -17.19
CA TRP A 221 -17.89 9.91 -17.39
C TRP A 221 -18.05 9.48 -18.86
N TYR A 222 -18.51 8.25 -19.04
CA TYR A 222 -19.01 7.73 -20.31
C TYR A 222 -20.51 7.37 -20.17
N ILE A 223 -21.26 7.60 -21.26
CA ILE A 223 -22.67 7.22 -21.40
C ILE A 223 -22.77 6.28 -22.60
N ALA A 224 -23.13 5.03 -22.36
CA ALA A 224 -23.29 4.02 -23.38
C ALA A 224 -24.69 4.04 -24.00
N SER A 225 -24.80 3.77 -25.30
CA SER A 225 -26.09 3.64 -25.99
C SER A 225 -26.83 2.35 -25.60
N THR A 226 -26.10 1.32 -25.17
CA THR A 226 -26.62 0.08 -24.58
C THR A 226 -26.08 -0.09 -23.16
N PRO A 227 -26.81 -0.76 -22.25
CA PRO A 227 -26.34 -0.96 -20.87
C PRO A 227 -24.94 -1.61 -20.82
N LEU A 228 -24.12 -1.20 -19.86
CA LEU A 228 -22.75 -1.70 -19.62
C LEU A 228 -22.72 -2.96 -18.73
N ILE A 229 -23.91 -3.44 -18.32
CA ILE A 229 -24.11 -4.53 -17.37
C ILE A 229 -24.19 -5.90 -18.07
N ASN A 230 -23.88 -6.98 -17.35
CA ASN A 230 -23.97 -8.38 -17.79
C ASN A 230 -23.22 -8.68 -19.11
N ARG A 231 -22.18 -7.89 -19.40
CA ARG A 231 -21.26 -8.04 -20.53
C ARG A 231 -19.92 -7.42 -20.15
N PHE A 232 -18.82 -7.91 -20.71
CA PHE A 232 -17.52 -7.30 -20.49
C PHE A 232 -17.35 -5.98 -21.26
N VAL A 233 -16.72 -5.02 -20.58
CA VAL A 233 -16.28 -3.73 -21.10
C VAL A 233 -14.83 -3.54 -20.63
N THR A 234 -13.98 -2.93 -21.46
CA THR A 234 -12.57 -2.67 -21.09
C THR A 234 -12.40 -1.22 -20.66
N TYR A 235 -11.79 -1.02 -19.50
CA TYR A 235 -11.48 0.29 -18.91
C TYR A 235 -9.97 0.49 -18.88
N ARG A 236 -9.49 1.71 -19.17
CA ARG A 236 -8.06 2.01 -19.15
C ARG A 236 -7.73 3.31 -18.44
N LEU A 237 -6.60 3.28 -17.74
CA LEU A 237 -5.86 4.44 -17.26
C LEU A 237 -4.52 4.50 -18.01
N TYR A 238 -4.31 5.58 -18.74
CA TYR A 238 -3.00 5.98 -19.25
C TYR A 238 -2.42 7.00 -18.28
N TRP A 239 -1.24 6.74 -17.71
CA TRP A 239 -0.68 7.54 -16.62
C TRP A 239 0.83 7.75 -16.80
N THR A 240 1.26 9.00 -16.75
CA THR A 240 2.66 9.43 -16.75
C THR A 240 2.95 10.27 -15.49
N ASP A 241 4.18 10.76 -15.37
CA ASP A 241 4.61 11.74 -14.37
C ASP A 241 4.00 13.15 -14.55
N THR A 242 3.33 13.41 -15.68
CA THR A 242 2.79 14.74 -16.04
C THR A 242 1.31 14.74 -16.43
N GLN A 243 0.76 13.63 -16.94
CA GLN A 243 -0.62 13.56 -17.42
C GLN A 243 -1.30 12.20 -17.14
N MET A 244 -2.63 12.23 -17.08
CA MET A 244 -3.49 11.05 -16.97
C MET A 244 -4.63 11.13 -17.99
N ARG A 245 -5.09 9.98 -18.49
CA ARG A 245 -6.26 9.87 -19.37
C ARG A 245 -7.01 8.58 -19.05
N PHE A 246 -8.34 8.68 -19.00
CA PHE A 246 -9.25 7.58 -18.68
C PHE A 246 -10.14 7.30 -19.88
N THR A 247 -10.21 6.03 -20.29
CA THR A 247 -11.02 5.61 -21.43
C THR A 247 -11.88 4.38 -21.12
N VAL A 248 -12.99 4.29 -21.85
CA VAL A 248 -13.79 3.07 -21.98
C VAL A 248 -13.64 2.59 -23.41
N THR A 249 -13.26 1.32 -23.60
CA THR A 249 -13.39 0.63 -24.89
C THR A 249 -14.67 -0.19 -24.88
N ASP A 250 -15.71 0.37 -25.50
CA ASP A 250 -17.04 -0.25 -25.60
C ASP A 250 -17.29 -0.73 -27.04
N ASN A 251 -17.73 -1.98 -27.20
CA ASN A 251 -17.92 -2.65 -28.49
C ASN A 251 -16.72 -2.52 -29.46
N GLY A 252 -15.49 -2.58 -28.90
CA GLY A 252 -14.24 -2.44 -29.64
C GLY A 252 -13.85 -1.00 -30.00
N VAL A 253 -14.60 0.01 -29.56
CA VAL A 253 -14.34 1.42 -29.86
C VAL A 253 -14.00 2.20 -28.60
N GLU A 254 -12.85 2.85 -28.60
CA GLU A 254 -12.35 3.63 -27.48
C GLU A 254 -13.03 5.02 -27.36
N ARG A 255 -13.27 5.45 -26.12
CA ARG A 255 -14.00 6.66 -25.73
C ARG A 255 -13.38 7.30 -24.50
N ASP A 256 -13.03 8.57 -24.61
CA ASP A 256 -12.52 9.35 -23.48
C ASP A 256 -13.63 9.71 -22.48
N MET A 257 -13.39 9.42 -21.20
CA MET A 257 -14.29 9.79 -20.10
C MET A 257 -14.20 11.30 -19.83
N TYR A 258 -12.98 11.84 -19.85
CA TYR A 258 -12.69 13.27 -19.74
C TYR A 258 -12.69 13.99 -21.09
N GLN A 259 -12.90 15.31 -21.09
CA GLN A 259 -12.80 16.15 -22.30
C GLN A 259 -11.34 16.35 -22.77
N ASN A 260 -10.40 16.34 -21.82
CA ASN A 260 -8.96 16.50 -22.03
C ASN A 260 -8.23 15.60 -21.02
N PRO A 261 -6.95 15.25 -21.26
CA PRO A 261 -6.10 14.68 -20.22
C PRO A 261 -6.07 15.52 -18.94
N LEU A 262 -6.04 14.85 -17.80
CA LEU A 262 -5.82 15.48 -16.50
C LEU A 262 -4.32 15.72 -16.27
N PRO A 263 -3.92 16.82 -15.60
CA PRO A 263 -2.53 17.03 -15.20
C PRO A 263 -2.19 16.23 -13.93
N VAL A 264 -0.97 15.70 -13.86
CA VAL A 264 -0.40 15.17 -12.61
C VAL A 264 0.15 16.34 -11.80
N ASN A 265 -0.73 16.92 -10.98
CA ASN A 265 -0.48 18.14 -10.20
C ASN A 265 -0.31 17.88 -8.68
N SER A 266 -0.25 16.62 -8.27
CA SER A 266 0.02 16.22 -6.88
C SER A 266 1.17 15.24 -6.82
N THR A 267 2.00 15.34 -5.79
CA THR A 267 3.10 14.41 -5.53
C THR A 267 2.61 13.03 -5.12
N SER A 268 1.35 12.88 -4.71
CA SER A 268 0.74 11.55 -4.51
C SER A 268 0.61 10.81 -5.84
N LEU A 269 0.10 11.46 -6.88
CA LEU A 269 -0.02 10.96 -8.26
C LEU A 269 1.34 10.71 -8.97
N GLN A 270 2.46 10.99 -8.30
CA GLN A 270 3.82 10.67 -8.74
C GLN A 270 4.42 9.47 -7.98
N ALA A 271 3.74 8.93 -6.97
CA ALA A 271 4.12 7.75 -6.21
C ALA A 271 3.50 6.46 -6.80
N PRO A 272 3.94 5.26 -6.37
CA PRO A 272 3.25 4.01 -6.71
C PRO A 272 1.86 3.91 -6.06
N TYR A 273 0.99 3.10 -6.67
CA TYR A 273 -0.38 2.81 -6.24
C TYR A 273 -0.61 1.29 -6.24
N TYR A 274 -1.48 0.80 -5.36
CA TYR A 274 -1.99 -0.57 -5.38
C TYR A 274 -3.42 -0.62 -5.91
N LEU A 275 -3.77 -1.73 -6.57
CA LEU A 275 -5.07 -1.98 -7.20
C LEU A 275 -6.10 -2.47 -6.17
N LEU A 276 -7.36 -2.04 -6.32
CA LEU A 276 -8.53 -2.53 -5.58
C LEU A 276 -9.70 -2.86 -6.52
N PHE A 277 -10.51 -3.84 -6.12
CA PHE A 277 -11.79 -4.18 -6.74
C PHE A 277 -12.83 -4.48 -5.66
N ASN A 278 -14.04 -3.91 -5.76
CA ASN A 278 -15.17 -4.25 -4.89
C ASN A 278 -16.52 -4.03 -5.55
N LEU A 279 -17.56 -4.57 -4.90
CA LEU A 279 -18.96 -4.34 -5.22
C LEU A 279 -19.68 -3.91 -3.94
N ALA A 280 -19.67 -2.60 -3.66
CA ALA A 280 -20.36 -2.05 -2.48
C ALA A 280 -21.88 -2.14 -2.62
N VAL A 281 -22.59 -2.07 -1.49
CA VAL A 281 -24.05 -2.05 -1.42
C VAL A 281 -24.53 -0.81 -0.68
N GLY A 282 -25.30 0.04 -1.35
CA GLY A 282 -25.81 1.30 -0.81
C GLY A 282 -24.72 2.37 -0.62
N GLY A 283 -24.88 3.19 0.42
CA GLY A 283 -23.98 4.30 0.75
C GLY A 283 -24.19 5.57 -0.07
N ASN A 284 -23.53 6.65 0.34
CA ASN A 284 -23.64 8.03 -0.16
C ASN A 284 -23.49 8.21 -1.67
N PHE A 285 -22.77 7.29 -2.32
CA PHE A 285 -22.57 7.28 -3.76
C PHE A 285 -23.86 6.95 -4.53
N THR A 286 -24.76 6.18 -3.90
CA THR A 286 -26.03 5.68 -4.45
C THR A 286 -27.23 6.43 -3.85
N ASP A 287 -28.45 6.21 -4.36
CA ASP A 287 -29.67 6.70 -3.71
C ASP A 287 -30.17 5.81 -2.54
N ALA A 288 -29.35 4.86 -2.04
CA ALA A 288 -29.71 3.90 -0.98
C ALA A 288 -28.85 4.05 0.30
N ALA A 289 -29.27 4.93 1.19
CA ALA A 289 -28.67 5.12 2.52
C ALA A 289 -29.14 4.09 3.58
N THR A 290 -30.14 3.26 3.25
CA THR A 290 -30.69 2.22 4.14
C THR A 290 -31.03 0.96 3.33
N PRO A 291 -31.05 -0.25 3.96
CA PRO A 291 -31.33 -1.49 3.23
C PRO A 291 -32.68 -1.53 2.50
N ALA A 292 -33.70 -0.83 3.02
CA ALA A 292 -35.03 -0.78 2.41
C ALA A 292 -35.07 0.04 1.09
N GLN A 293 -34.00 0.78 0.76
CA GLN A 293 -33.86 1.55 -0.48
C GLN A 293 -33.08 0.80 -1.57
N VAL A 294 -32.52 -0.37 -1.26
CA VAL A 294 -31.81 -1.21 -2.22
C VAL A 294 -32.85 -1.96 -3.07
N THR A 295 -32.98 -1.56 -4.34
CA THR A 295 -33.97 -2.11 -5.30
C THR A 295 -33.35 -3.07 -6.32
N THR A 296 -32.02 -3.21 -6.28
CA THR A 296 -31.23 -4.00 -7.24
C THR A 296 -31.44 -5.52 -7.08
N PRO A 297 -31.42 -6.31 -8.17
CA PRO A 297 -31.51 -7.78 -8.06
C PRO A 297 -30.27 -8.36 -7.36
N LEU A 298 -30.50 -9.15 -6.30
CA LEU A 298 -29.44 -9.89 -5.61
C LEU A 298 -29.72 -11.41 -5.65
N PRO A 299 -28.70 -12.28 -5.80
CA PRO A 299 -27.27 -11.94 -5.80
C PRO A 299 -26.78 -11.29 -7.11
N GLY A 300 -26.05 -10.19 -6.98
CA GLY A 300 -25.41 -9.48 -8.10
C GLY A 300 -23.91 -9.81 -8.14
N THR A 301 -23.36 -10.12 -9.30
CA THR A 301 -21.93 -10.49 -9.44
C THR A 301 -21.21 -9.58 -10.42
N MET A 302 -20.15 -8.93 -9.95
CA MET A 302 -19.14 -8.26 -10.77
C MET A 302 -18.08 -9.30 -11.17
N TYR A 303 -17.68 -9.29 -12.44
CA TYR A 303 -16.63 -10.16 -12.98
C TYR A 303 -15.46 -9.33 -13.48
N VAL A 304 -14.24 -9.64 -13.06
CA VAL A 304 -12.99 -9.11 -13.63
C VAL A 304 -12.27 -10.26 -14.34
N ASP A 305 -12.17 -10.18 -15.66
CA ASP A 305 -11.52 -11.17 -16.52
C ASP A 305 -9.99 -11.07 -16.40
N TYR A 306 -9.45 -9.86 -16.55
CA TYR A 306 -8.05 -9.57 -16.30
C TYR A 306 -7.81 -8.14 -15.81
N VAL A 307 -6.65 -7.94 -15.20
CA VAL A 307 -5.97 -6.65 -15.10
C VAL A 307 -4.55 -6.77 -15.66
N ARG A 308 -4.19 -5.87 -16.57
CA ARG A 308 -2.91 -5.85 -17.29
C ARG A 308 -2.27 -4.48 -17.16
N VAL A 309 -0.94 -4.46 -17.05
CA VAL A 309 -0.16 -3.22 -16.98
C VAL A 309 0.93 -3.28 -18.05
N TYR A 310 0.99 -2.24 -18.87
CA TYR A 310 1.92 -2.10 -19.98
C TYR A 310 2.79 -0.85 -19.80
N GLU A 311 3.97 -0.83 -20.41
CA GLU A 311 4.73 0.42 -20.58
C GLU A 311 3.98 1.40 -21.51
N LEU A 312 4.22 2.69 -21.29
CA LEU A 312 3.61 3.82 -21.97
C LEU A 312 4.71 4.82 -22.34
N ASP A 313 5.10 4.89 -23.62
CA ASP A 313 6.29 5.61 -24.09
C ASP A 313 7.56 5.28 -23.27
N GLY A 314 7.72 4.02 -22.86
CA GLY A 314 8.82 3.55 -22.02
C GLY A 314 8.73 3.94 -20.53
N LYS A 315 7.64 4.59 -20.09
CA LYS A 315 7.32 4.79 -18.67
C LYS A 315 6.39 3.69 -18.17
N GLY A 316 6.43 3.42 -16.87
CA GLY A 316 5.63 2.38 -16.23
C GLY A 316 6.50 1.36 -15.52
N THR A 317 6.20 1.09 -14.25
CA THR A 317 6.86 0.05 -13.46
C THR A 317 5.83 -0.69 -12.61
N VAL A 318 6.08 -1.98 -12.39
CA VAL A 318 5.34 -2.77 -11.40
C VAL A 318 6.32 -3.42 -10.45
N LYS A 319 6.06 -3.31 -9.15
CA LYS A 319 6.75 -4.04 -8.08
C LYS A 319 5.82 -5.13 -7.56
N VAL A 320 6.37 -6.33 -7.33
CA VAL A 320 5.64 -7.48 -6.78
C VAL A 320 6.37 -7.96 -5.51
N GLY A 321 5.61 -8.27 -4.47
CA GLY A 321 6.13 -8.55 -3.12
C GLY A 321 6.34 -7.27 -2.29
N ASN A 322 7.10 -7.39 -1.19
CA ASN A 322 7.43 -6.25 -0.34
C ASN A 322 8.34 -5.26 -1.11
N PRO A 323 7.91 -4.01 -1.36
CA PRO A 323 8.71 -3.00 -2.07
C PRO A 323 9.83 -2.39 -1.22
N ASN A 324 9.75 -2.55 0.11
CA ASN A 324 10.63 -1.88 1.07
C ASN A 324 11.90 -2.71 1.23
N VAL A 325 12.90 -2.43 0.37
CA VAL A 325 14.25 -2.94 0.56
C VAL A 325 14.85 -2.28 1.81
N PRO A 326 15.41 -3.04 2.77
CA PRO A 326 16.08 -2.47 3.94
C PRO A 326 17.17 -1.47 3.57
N GLU A 327 17.05 -0.23 4.05
CA GLU A 327 18.03 0.84 3.85
C GLU A 327 19.37 0.46 4.53
N VAL A 328 20.51 0.93 4.02
CA VAL A 328 21.85 0.48 4.46
C VAL A 328 22.86 1.62 4.66
N GLY A 329 23.82 1.41 5.56
CA GLY A 329 24.93 2.33 5.83
C GLY A 329 24.44 3.59 6.54
N LYS A 330 24.42 4.72 5.82
CA LYS A 330 23.86 5.98 6.30
C LYS A 330 22.65 6.39 5.47
N PHE A 331 21.56 6.74 6.15
CA PHE A 331 20.36 7.28 5.54
C PHE A 331 20.10 8.71 6.03
N GLY A 332 20.14 9.68 5.12
CA GLY A 332 19.84 11.08 5.42
C GLY A 332 18.33 11.33 5.48
N VAL A 333 17.81 11.67 6.66
CA VAL A 333 16.42 12.15 6.81
C VAL A 333 16.34 13.63 6.44
N PHE A 334 17.36 14.41 6.84
CA PHE A 334 17.58 15.78 6.40
C PHE A 334 19.07 16.13 6.51
N THR A 335 19.76 16.27 5.38
CA THR A 335 21.15 16.77 5.28
C THR A 335 21.45 17.13 3.82
N ASP A 336 22.30 18.13 3.58
CA ASP A 336 22.74 18.50 2.23
C ASP A 336 24.15 17.99 1.88
N LEU A 337 25.18 18.39 2.64
CA LEU A 337 26.59 18.10 2.37
C LEU A 337 27.11 16.80 2.98
N THR A 338 26.59 16.34 4.13
CA THR A 338 27.11 15.12 4.75
C THR A 338 26.81 13.88 3.90
N ALA A 339 27.88 13.12 3.61
CA ALA A 339 27.83 11.94 2.76
C ALA A 339 27.01 10.79 3.38
N VAL A 340 26.01 10.33 2.63
CA VAL A 340 25.05 9.28 3.00
C VAL A 340 24.79 8.36 1.80
N ASN A 341 24.41 7.10 2.05
CA ASN A 341 24.15 6.09 1.02
C ASN A 341 22.84 6.38 0.25
N ASN A 342 21.84 6.89 0.95
CA ASN A 342 20.53 7.28 0.43
C ASN A 342 19.98 8.44 1.28
N LYS A 343 19.06 9.26 0.74
CA LYS A 343 18.41 10.31 1.53
C LYS A 343 17.02 10.70 1.07
N GLN A 344 16.31 11.39 1.95
CA GLN A 344 15.06 12.06 1.66
C GLN A 344 15.30 13.52 1.23
N THR A 345 14.37 14.04 0.43
CA THR A 345 14.28 15.44 0.05
C THR A 345 12.91 15.97 0.49
N ALA A 346 12.90 16.95 1.38
CA ALA A 346 11.68 17.59 1.87
C ALA A 346 10.87 18.20 0.72
N GLY A 347 9.54 18.08 0.77
CA GLY A 347 8.64 18.49 -0.31
C GLY A 347 8.60 17.53 -1.51
N VAL A 348 9.48 16.53 -1.57
CA VAL A 348 9.54 15.52 -2.66
C VAL A 348 9.24 14.11 -2.12
N SER A 349 10.07 13.59 -1.22
CA SER A 349 9.95 12.24 -0.64
C SER A 349 9.55 12.24 0.83
N SER A 350 9.51 13.40 1.48
CA SER A 350 9.11 13.59 2.87
C SER A 350 8.49 14.96 3.09
N ASP A 351 7.72 15.10 4.16
CA ASP A 351 7.09 16.34 4.61
C ASP A 351 7.56 16.71 6.02
N VAL A 352 7.72 18.01 6.27
CA VAL A 352 8.06 18.54 7.60
C VAL A 352 6.78 19.05 8.25
N TRP A 353 6.21 18.29 9.17
CA TRP A 353 4.97 18.64 9.85
C TRP A 353 5.24 19.52 11.05
N ASN A 354 4.57 20.68 11.15
CA ASN A 354 4.44 21.44 12.39
C ASN A 354 3.10 21.09 13.03
N TRP A 355 3.12 20.45 14.21
CA TRP A 355 1.91 19.98 14.88
C TRP A 355 1.22 21.07 15.73
N ASN A 356 1.87 22.21 16.02
CA ASN A 356 1.22 23.36 16.66
C ASN A 356 1.63 24.70 16.05
N GLN A 357 0.89 25.12 15.02
CA GLN A 357 1.08 26.39 14.33
C GLN A 357 0.73 27.62 15.19
N ALA A 358 0.04 27.46 16.33
CA ALA A 358 -0.25 28.57 17.26
C ALA A 358 0.95 28.93 18.14
N SER A 359 1.92 28.02 18.31
CA SER A 359 3.14 28.23 19.11
C SER A 359 4.44 28.14 18.30
N MET A 360 4.39 27.74 17.03
CA MET A 360 5.56 27.57 16.16
C MET A 360 5.36 28.22 14.79
N SER A 361 6.33 29.03 14.37
CA SER A 361 6.43 29.58 13.00
C SER A 361 7.83 29.35 12.40
N ALA A 362 8.00 29.60 11.10
CA ALA A 362 9.28 29.42 10.42
C ALA A 362 10.38 30.34 10.99
N GLY A 363 11.50 29.75 11.41
CA GLY A 363 12.63 30.45 12.03
C GLY A 363 13.65 30.98 11.02
N SER A 364 14.60 31.78 11.52
CA SER A 364 15.68 32.38 10.72
C SER A 364 17.09 31.99 11.18
N THR A 365 17.20 30.90 11.96
CA THR A 365 18.50 30.35 12.39
C THR A 365 19.29 29.90 11.17
N ALA A 366 20.53 30.36 11.02
CA ALA A 366 21.42 29.91 9.95
C ALA A 366 21.72 28.40 10.07
N PRO A 367 21.94 27.69 8.94
CA PRO A 367 22.27 26.26 8.92
C PRO A 367 23.59 25.96 9.67
N TYR A 368 23.85 24.68 9.94
CA TYR A 368 25.16 24.26 10.44
C TYR A 368 26.19 24.20 9.29
N GLU A 369 25.82 23.57 8.17
CA GLU A 369 26.62 23.51 6.95
C GLU A 369 25.74 23.73 5.70
N GLY A 370 26.36 23.86 4.52
CA GLY A 370 25.61 23.95 3.26
C GLY A 370 24.66 25.15 3.15
N SER A 371 23.41 24.89 2.78
CA SER A 371 22.35 25.90 2.59
C SER A 371 21.03 25.57 3.29
N ASN A 372 20.84 24.34 3.74
CA ASN A 372 19.54 23.83 4.16
C ASN A 372 19.48 23.62 5.68
N VAL A 373 18.38 24.02 6.31
CA VAL A 373 18.15 23.84 7.75
C VAL A 373 16.66 23.82 8.04
N ILE A 374 16.24 23.09 9.07
CA ILE A 374 14.88 23.21 9.61
C ILE A 374 14.95 24.11 10.84
N ALA A 375 14.48 25.34 10.70
CA ALA A 375 14.51 26.36 11.75
C ALA A 375 13.09 26.80 12.15
N TRP A 376 12.88 27.04 13.44
CA TRP A 376 11.59 27.47 14.00
C TRP A 376 11.74 28.62 15.00
N ASN A 377 10.75 29.50 15.04
CA ASN A 377 10.47 30.34 16.20
C ASN A 377 9.46 29.62 17.08
N TYR A 378 9.71 29.52 18.39
CA TYR A 378 8.68 29.26 19.38
C TYR A 378 8.11 30.60 19.85
N THR A 379 6.83 30.85 19.57
CA THR A 379 6.20 32.18 19.58
C THR A 379 5.26 32.44 20.76
N ALA A 380 4.81 31.41 21.47
CA ALA A 380 3.83 31.54 22.55
C ALA A 380 4.29 30.77 23.80
N ALA A 381 4.56 31.47 24.90
CA ALA A 381 5.03 30.87 26.14
C ALA A 381 4.02 29.89 26.77
N ASN A 382 4.53 28.88 27.47
CA ASN A 382 3.77 27.80 28.11
C ASN A 382 2.83 27.03 27.16
N GLN A 383 3.13 27.00 25.86
CA GLN A 383 2.43 26.16 24.88
C GLN A 383 3.23 24.90 24.56
N TRP A 384 2.53 23.84 24.18
CA TRP A 384 3.16 22.65 23.62
C TRP A 384 3.70 22.97 22.22
N PHE A 385 4.91 22.52 21.90
CA PHE A 385 5.55 22.61 20.59
C PHE A 385 5.98 21.22 20.10
N GLY A 386 5.98 21.00 18.78
CA GLY A 386 6.57 19.80 18.19
C GLY A 386 6.35 19.64 16.68
N SER A 387 7.18 18.79 16.08
CA SER A 387 7.29 18.58 14.64
C SER A 387 7.81 17.18 14.30
N SER A 388 7.51 16.68 13.09
CA SER A 388 8.18 15.49 12.53
C SER A 388 8.62 15.68 11.08
N ILE A 389 9.52 14.79 10.65
CA ILE A 389 9.87 14.56 9.25
C ILE A 389 9.29 13.19 8.88
N GLN A 390 8.19 13.24 8.15
CA GLN A 390 7.42 12.06 7.76
C GLN A 390 7.76 11.67 6.34
N SER A 391 8.07 10.39 6.14
CA SER A 391 8.33 9.81 4.82
C SER A 391 7.04 9.65 4.02
N ARG A 392 7.00 10.09 2.76
CA ARG A 392 5.87 9.90 1.83
C ARG A 392 5.77 8.48 1.26
N GLN A 393 6.65 7.59 1.68
CA GLN A 393 6.65 6.16 1.38
C GLN A 393 7.12 5.41 2.62
N VAL A 394 6.62 4.20 2.85
CA VAL A 394 7.11 3.36 3.95
C VAL A 394 8.61 3.10 3.78
N ARG A 395 9.37 3.05 4.89
CA ARG A 395 10.81 2.73 4.88
C ARG A 395 11.10 1.53 5.76
N ASP A 396 11.90 0.61 5.23
CA ASP A 396 12.49 -0.46 6.03
C ASP A 396 13.85 0.02 6.57
N MET A 397 13.87 0.32 7.87
CA MET A 397 15.03 0.73 8.66
C MET A 397 15.52 -0.42 9.57
N SER A 398 15.14 -1.68 9.30
CA SER A 398 15.43 -2.83 10.19
C SER A 398 16.93 -3.04 10.47
N ASN A 399 17.78 -2.81 9.45
CA ASN A 399 19.24 -2.84 9.55
C ASN A 399 19.81 -1.90 10.63
N TYR A 400 19.09 -0.84 10.98
CA TYR A 400 19.55 0.17 11.93
C TYR A 400 19.26 -0.17 13.40
N ARG A 401 18.66 -1.33 13.73
CA ARG A 401 18.30 -1.70 15.11
C ARG A 401 19.47 -1.61 16.12
N ASN A 402 20.69 -1.88 15.66
CA ASN A 402 21.93 -1.78 16.45
C ASN A 402 22.74 -0.50 16.16
N GLY A 403 22.25 0.37 15.27
CA GLY A 403 22.86 1.62 14.86
C GLY A 403 22.39 2.82 15.70
N THR A 404 22.52 4.02 15.13
CA THR A 404 22.20 5.29 15.80
C THR A 404 21.40 6.25 14.92
N LEU A 405 20.59 7.09 15.56
CA LEU A 405 20.05 8.33 15.02
C LEU A 405 20.96 9.47 15.49
N LYS A 406 21.66 10.10 14.54
CA LYS A 406 22.45 11.32 14.76
C LYS A 406 21.67 12.53 14.26
N PHE A 407 21.80 13.66 14.95
CA PHE A 407 21.36 14.96 14.45
C PHE A 407 22.20 16.08 15.08
N ARG A 408 22.19 17.26 14.46
CA ARG A 408 22.67 18.51 15.04
C ARG A 408 21.50 19.36 15.48
N ILE A 409 21.67 20.12 16.55
CA ILE A 409 20.64 21.03 17.06
C ILE A 409 21.26 22.28 17.66
N LYS A 410 20.66 23.44 17.37
CA LYS A 410 20.89 24.69 18.08
C LYS A 410 19.60 25.08 18.79
N ILE A 411 19.56 24.90 20.11
CA ILE A 411 18.39 25.14 20.96
C ILE A 411 18.86 25.63 22.34
N PRO A 412 18.18 26.58 23.01
CA PRO A 412 18.61 27.06 24.33
C PRO A 412 18.79 25.93 25.35
N ALA A 413 19.78 26.10 26.23
CA ALA A 413 20.15 25.09 27.22
C ALA A 413 18.98 24.71 28.16
N ASN A 414 18.22 25.72 28.58
CA ASN A 414 17.10 25.62 29.52
C ASN A 414 15.79 25.06 28.92
N VAL A 415 15.77 24.70 27.62
CA VAL A 415 14.62 24.04 26.99
C VAL A 415 14.76 22.53 27.13
N ALA A 416 13.70 21.87 27.60
CA ALA A 416 13.56 20.41 27.58
C ALA A 416 12.79 19.97 26.34
N PHE A 417 13.17 18.84 25.74
CA PHE A 417 12.52 18.27 24.56
C PHE A 417 12.62 16.75 24.52
N LYS A 418 11.76 16.11 23.72
CA LYS A 418 11.84 14.70 23.34
C LYS A 418 12.27 14.59 21.89
N VAL A 419 12.97 13.51 21.55
CA VAL A 419 13.22 13.08 20.17
C VAL A 419 12.64 11.70 19.98
N GLY A 420 11.90 11.48 18.90
CA GLY A 420 11.18 10.24 18.64
C GLY A 420 11.19 9.77 17.20
N ILE A 421 10.60 8.60 16.99
CA ILE A 421 10.39 7.91 15.71
C ILE A 421 9.02 7.21 15.75
N GLY A 422 8.41 6.97 14.58
CA GLY A 422 7.10 6.33 14.47
C GLY A 422 6.98 5.37 13.29
N ASP A 423 6.24 4.27 13.50
CA ASP A 423 5.94 3.28 12.44
C ASP A 423 4.55 3.50 11.81
N THR A 424 4.16 2.64 10.87
CA THR A 424 2.83 2.68 10.23
C THR A 424 1.71 2.07 11.08
N TYR A 425 2.02 1.50 12.24
CA TYR A 425 1.08 0.81 13.13
C TYR A 425 0.72 1.65 14.37
N THR A 426 0.96 2.96 14.29
CA THR A 426 0.79 3.99 15.35
C THR A 426 1.70 3.85 16.56
N ASN A 427 2.67 2.94 16.56
CA ASN A 427 3.68 2.91 17.62
C ASN A 427 4.60 4.13 17.50
N GLN A 428 4.88 4.77 18.64
CA GLN A 428 5.86 5.85 18.75
C GLN A 428 6.83 5.54 19.88
N GLY A 429 8.11 5.84 19.66
CA GLY A 429 9.17 5.63 20.63
C GLY A 429 10.05 6.87 20.70
N SER A 430 10.38 7.33 21.91
CA SER A 430 11.09 8.60 22.11
C SER A 430 12.00 8.60 23.34
N VAL A 431 13.03 9.45 23.30
CA VAL A 431 13.95 9.71 24.40
C VAL A 431 13.87 11.18 24.82
N THR A 432 14.05 11.44 26.12
CA THR A 432 14.00 12.80 26.70
C THR A 432 15.39 13.42 26.78
N PHE A 433 15.49 14.70 26.40
CA PHE A 433 16.61 15.60 26.65
C PHE A 433 16.16 16.65 27.68
N PRO A 434 16.55 16.53 28.97
CA PRO A 434 16.14 17.48 30.00
C PRO A 434 16.78 18.86 29.82
N ALA A 435 16.14 19.88 30.38
CA ALA A 435 16.70 21.23 30.46
C ALA A 435 18.04 21.23 31.22
N SER A 436 19.06 21.87 30.65
CA SER A 436 20.41 22.03 31.21
C SER A 436 21.20 20.75 31.53
N VAL A 437 20.71 19.57 31.13
CA VAL A 437 21.39 18.27 31.34
C VAL A 437 21.96 17.75 30.02
N ALA A 438 23.25 17.44 29.98
CA ALA A 438 23.86 16.80 28.81
C ALA A 438 23.29 15.38 28.62
N SER A 439 22.96 15.02 27.38
CA SER A 439 22.31 13.73 27.07
C SER A 439 22.63 13.29 25.64
N TYR A 440 22.88 12.00 25.41
CA TYR A 440 23.21 11.45 24.08
C TYR A 440 24.35 12.19 23.35
N GLY A 441 25.37 12.65 24.10
CA GLY A 441 26.48 13.45 23.59
C GLY A 441 26.21 14.95 23.42
N LEU A 442 24.95 15.39 23.52
CA LEU A 442 24.57 16.79 23.33
C LEU A 442 24.94 17.64 24.55
N VAL A 443 25.87 18.58 24.35
CA VAL A 443 26.16 19.67 25.29
C VAL A 443 24.99 20.68 25.28
N ARG A 444 24.64 21.24 26.44
CA ARG A 444 23.53 22.20 26.60
C ARG A 444 24.08 23.61 26.84
N ASP A 445 24.61 24.24 25.80
CA ASP A 445 25.20 25.60 25.85
C ASP A 445 24.45 26.65 24.99
N GLY A 446 23.51 26.23 24.14
CA GLY A 446 22.78 27.09 23.20
C GLY A 446 23.45 27.25 21.83
N ASN A 447 24.56 26.58 21.58
CA ASN A 447 25.21 26.53 20.26
C ASN A 447 24.78 25.31 19.44
N TRP A 448 25.36 25.15 18.25
CA TRP A 448 25.17 23.95 17.43
C TRP A 448 25.88 22.76 18.08
N GLY A 449 25.12 21.94 18.81
CA GLY A 449 25.58 20.67 19.37
C GLY A 449 25.22 19.48 18.48
N THR A 450 25.83 18.32 18.74
CA THR A 450 25.48 17.04 18.10
C THR A 450 24.88 16.10 19.14
N ALA A 451 23.81 15.40 18.79
CA ALA A 451 23.27 14.28 19.54
C ALA A 451 23.47 12.97 18.75
N THR A 452 23.57 11.85 19.46
CA THR A 452 23.69 10.51 18.86
C THR A 452 22.97 9.51 19.76
N ILE A 453 21.76 9.11 19.35
CA ILE A 453 20.85 8.24 20.11
C ILE A 453 20.94 6.81 19.55
N PRO A 454 21.19 5.77 20.35
CA PRO A 454 21.06 4.39 19.89
C PRO A 454 19.63 4.08 19.43
N ILE A 455 19.46 3.48 18.25
CA ILE A 455 18.11 3.14 17.74
C ILE A 455 17.40 2.16 18.67
N SER A 456 18.12 1.31 19.40
CA SER A 456 17.55 0.44 20.44
C SER A 456 16.82 1.22 21.56
N ALA A 457 17.28 2.43 21.91
CA ALA A 457 16.64 3.28 22.92
C ALA A 457 15.40 4.02 22.39
N LEU A 458 15.29 4.20 21.07
CA LEU A 458 14.11 4.79 20.41
C LEU A 458 13.08 3.72 20.07
N ALA A 459 13.51 2.62 19.45
CA ALA A 459 12.63 1.59 18.91
C ALA A 459 12.06 0.63 19.98
N GLY A 460 12.86 0.30 21.00
CA GLY A 460 12.54 -0.70 21.99
C GLY A 460 12.02 -2.00 21.36
N ASN A 461 10.94 -2.52 21.94
CA ASN A 461 10.28 -3.77 21.52
C ASN A 461 9.07 -3.56 20.60
N LEU A 462 8.56 -2.33 20.46
CA LEU A 462 7.26 -2.05 19.82
C LEU A 462 7.38 -1.46 18.40
N ILE A 463 8.42 -0.68 18.11
CA ILE A 463 8.59 -0.06 16.79
C ILE A 463 8.94 -1.10 15.73
N ALA A 464 8.05 -1.25 14.76
CA ALA A 464 8.25 -2.05 13.56
C ALA A 464 9.19 -1.33 12.57
N LEU A 465 10.50 -1.41 12.83
CA LEU A 465 11.54 -0.77 11.99
C LEU A 465 11.45 -1.13 10.50
N GLN A 466 10.85 -2.26 10.14
CA GLN A 466 10.58 -2.65 8.75
C GLN A 466 9.47 -1.84 8.05
N SER A 467 8.74 -0.99 8.78
CA SER A 467 7.57 -0.24 8.31
C SER A 467 7.50 1.16 8.93
N MET A 468 8.59 1.94 8.80
CA MET A 468 8.69 3.28 9.38
C MET A 468 7.94 4.35 8.56
N SER A 469 7.39 5.34 9.28
CA SER A 469 6.68 6.49 8.71
C SER A 469 7.34 7.83 9.12
N ASP A 470 7.45 8.11 10.43
CA ASP A 470 8.21 9.24 10.98
C ASP A 470 9.65 8.81 11.29
N LEU A 471 10.62 9.31 10.53
CA LEU A 471 12.04 9.00 10.74
C LEU A 471 12.75 9.95 11.71
N PHE A 472 12.09 11.07 12.04
CA PHE A 472 12.51 12.00 13.08
C PHE A 472 11.30 12.76 13.61
N GLN A 473 11.11 12.78 14.92
CA GLN A 473 10.14 13.60 15.62
C GLN A 473 10.87 14.40 16.70
N ILE A 474 10.46 15.64 16.96
CA ILE A 474 10.99 16.46 18.06
C ILE A 474 9.88 17.31 18.67
N PHE A 475 9.69 17.21 19.98
CA PHE A 475 8.52 17.79 20.66
C PHE A 475 8.76 18.09 22.13
N SER A 476 7.79 18.74 22.78
CA SER A 476 7.85 19.16 24.18
C SER A 476 7.94 17.98 25.17
N VAL A 477 8.55 18.23 26.33
CA VAL A 477 8.42 17.37 27.51
C VAL A 477 7.18 17.79 28.31
N ASP A 478 6.32 16.82 28.64
CA ASP A 478 5.10 17.04 29.40
C ASP A 478 5.43 17.61 30.80
N GLY A 479 4.71 18.65 31.21
CA GLY A 479 5.00 19.38 32.46
C GLY A 479 6.30 20.21 32.44
N SER A 480 6.99 20.34 31.30
CA SER A 480 8.21 21.14 31.14
C SER A 480 8.16 22.02 29.88
N LEU A 481 7.04 22.73 29.70
CA LEU A 481 6.81 23.63 28.57
C LEU A 481 7.69 24.90 28.68
N PRO A 482 8.22 25.45 27.57
CA PRO A 482 9.08 26.64 27.63
C PRO A 482 8.31 27.91 28.02
N GLY A 483 8.74 28.58 29.10
CA GLY A 483 8.13 29.80 29.64
C GLY A 483 8.48 31.10 28.90
N SER A 484 9.24 31.05 27.82
CA SER A 484 9.64 32.21 27.01
C SER A 484 9.80 31.85 25.54
N THR A 485 9.76 32.85 24.65
CA THR A 485 9.99 32.68 23.21
C THR A 485 11.47 32.45 22.89
N PHE A 486 11.76 31.68 21.84
CA PHE A 486 13.12 31.40 21.38
C PHE A 486 13.16 30.98 19.91
N GLN A 487 14.33 31.11 19.27
CA GLN A 487 14.63 30.44 18.01
C GLN A 487 15.40 29.14 18.26
N TRP A 488 15.17 28.15 17.42
CA TRP A 488 15.93 26.92 17.38
C TRP A 488 16.00 26.33 15.97
N ALA A 489 16.89 25.37 15.75
CA ALA A 489 17.02 24.67 14.49
C ALA A 489 17.63 23.27 14.65
N VAL A 490 17.31 22.39 13.70
CA VAL A 490 17.85 21.04 13.57
C VAL A 490 18.42 20.87 12.16
N ASP A 491 19.52 20.13 12.09
CA ASP A 491 20.29 19.86 10.86
C ASP A 491 20.94 18.47 10.94
N ASP A 492 21.49 17.96 9.85
CA ASP A 492 22.31 16.73 9.80
C ASP A 492 21.63 15.47 10.41
N ILE A 493 20.33 15.33 10.19
CA ILE A 493 19.51 14.23 10.72
C ILE A 493 19.77 12.97 9.88
N ILE A 494 20.52 12.03 10.45
CA ILE A 494 21.09 10.87 9.77
C ILE A 494 20.90 9.63 10.64
N TRP A 495 20.34 8.57 10.06
CA TRP A 495 20.43 7.23 10.62
C TRP A 495 21.74 6.59 10.13
N ASP A 496 22.48 5.93 11.01
CA ASP A 496 23.78 5.28 10.70
C ASP A 496 23.80 3.87 11.32
N THR A 497 24.06 2.83 10.52
CA THR A 497 24.15 1.45 11.00
C THR A 497 25.36 1.20 11.91
N GLY A 498 26.36 2.08 11.92
CA GLY A 498 27.63 1.91 12.61
C GLY A 498 28.56 0.88 11.98
N VAL A 499 28.18 0.30 10.83
CA VAL A 499 28.93 -0.71 10.09
C VAL A 499 29.35 -0.11 8.75
N PRO A 500 30.65 -0.11 8.37
CA PRO A 500 31.08 0.37 7.07
C PRO A 500 30.38 -0.45 5.98
N THR A 501 29.78 0.24 4.99
CA THR A 501 29.07 -0.42 3.89
C THR A 501 30.02 -1.39 3.19
N PRO A 502 29.67 -2.66 2.98
CA PRO A 502 30.51 -3.57 2.21
C PRO A 502 30.69 -3.01 0.80
N THR A 503 31.94 -2.88 0.36
CA THR A 503 32.26 -2.51 -1.02
C THR A 503 31.48 -3.43 -1.97
N PRO A 504 30.75 -2.90 -2.96
CA PRO A 504 29.92 -3.73 -3.82
C PRO A 504 30.79 -4.76 -4.53
N THR A 505 30.61 -6.04 -4.18
CA THR A 505 31.23 -7.16 -4.88
C THR A 505 30.87 -7.03 -6.36
N PRO A 506 31.85 -7.03 -7.29
CA PRO A 506 31.55 -6.86 -8.70
C PRO A 506 30.59 -7.97 -9.15
N THR A 507 29.45 -7.58 -9.71
CA THR A 507 28.42 -8.50 -10.18
C THR A 507 29.06 -9.54 -11.12
N PRO A 508 28.96 -10.85 -10.83
CA PRO A 508 29.56 -11.85 -11.70
C PRO A 508 28.94 -11.74 -13.10
N THR A 509 29.79 -11.63 -14.12
CA THR A 509 29.37 -11.60 -15.52
C THR A 509 28.46 -12.80 -15.80
N PRO A 510 27.26 -12.61 -16.39
CA PRO A 510 26.33 -13.70 -16.58
C PRO A 510 26.92 -14.78 -17.47
N THR A 511 27.18 -15.96 -16.90
CA THR A 511 27.57 -17.17 -17.64
C THR A 511 26.48 -17.48 -18.67
N PRO A 512 26.81 -17.71 -19.95
CA PRO A 512 25.81 -17.95 -20.98
C PRO A 512 24.95 -19.18 -20.66
N THR A 513 23.63 -18.99 -20.65
CA THR A 513 22.66 -20.05 -20.37
C THR A 513 22.81 -21.20 -21.37
N PRO A 514 22.97 -22.46 -20.93
CA PRO A 514 23.02 -23.60 -21.85
C PRO A 514 21.68 -23.75 -22.58
N THR A 515 21.74 -23.99 -23.89
CA THR A 515 20.56 -24.19 -24.75
C THR A 515 19.71 -25.37 -24.25
N PRO A 516 18.38 -25.24 -24.15
CA PRO A 516 17.52 -26.32 -23.69
C PRO A 516 17.50 -27.50 -24.67
N THR A 517 17.83 -28.69 -24.18
CA THR A 517 17.65 -29.96 -24.89
C THR A 517 16.15 -30.26 -25.04
N PRO A 518 15.66 -30.71 -26.22
CA PRO A 518 14.24 -30.97 -26.43
C PRO A 518 13.71 -32.12 -25.56
N THR A 519 12.62 -31.86 -24.83
CA THR A 519 11.90 -32.85 -24.02
C THR A 519 11.16 -33.86 -24.90
N PRO A 520 11.22 -35.18 -24.64
CA PRO A 520 10.48 -36.18 -25.40
C PRO A 520 8.96 -36.13 -25.15
N THR A 521 8.19 -36.46 -26.18
CA THR A 521 6.71 -36.44 -26.20
C THR A 521 6.10 -37.44 -25.19
N PRO A 522 5.06 -37.07 -24.44
CA PRO A 522 4.38 -37.98 -23.51
C PRO A 522 3.50 -39.03 -24.24
N THR A 523 3.58 -40.28 -23.79
CA THR A 523 2.73 -41.40 -24.21
C THR A 523 1.30 -41.27 -23.64
N PRO A 524 0.24 -41.61 -24.39
CA PRO A 524 -1.14 -41.49 -23.89
C PRO A 524 -1.49 -42.48 -22.76
N THR A 525 -2.17 -41.98 -21.73
CA THR A 525 -2.68 -42.74 -20.57
C THR A 525 -4.02 -43.43 -20.91
N PRO A 526 -4.26 -44.68 -20.49
CA PRO A 526 -5.51 -45.40 -20.76
C PRO A 526 -6.73 -44.91 -19.96
N THR A 527 -7.92 -45.18 -20.52
CA THR A 527 -9.25 -44.76 -20.05
C THR A 527 -9.68 -45.41 -18.72
N PRO A 528 -10.37 -44.68 -17.81
CA PRO A 528 -10.93 -45.25 -16.58
C PRO A 528 -12.23 -46.06 -16.79
N THR A 529 -12.39 -47.12 -16.00
CA THR A 529 -13.58 -48.01 -15.95
C THR A 529 -14.68 -47.43 -15.03
N PRO A 530 -15.98 -47.56 -15.35
CA PRO A 530 -17.07 -46.99 -14.53
C PRO A 530 -17.28 -47.70 -13.18
N THR A 531 -17.71 -46.92 -12.17
CA THR A 531 -18.08 -47.37 -10.82
C THR A 531 -19.62 -47.47 -10.67
N PRO A 532 -20.18 -48.48 -9.98
CA PRO A 532 -21.64 -48.71 -9.92
C PRO A 532 -22.43 -47.81 -8.94
N THR A 533 -23.75 -47.83 -9.17
CA THR A 533 -24.86 -47.04 -8.59
C THR A 533 -25.09 -47.22 -7.07
N PRO A 534 -25.59 -46.19 -6.34
CA PRO A 534 -25.82 -46.25 -4.87
C PRO A 534 -27.04 -47.06 -4.40
N THR A 535 -27.05 -47.32 -3.08
CA THR A 535 -28.04 -48.11 -2.30
C THR A 535 -28.70 -47.21 -1.22
N PRO A 536 -29.99 -47.37 -0.84
CA PRO A 536 -30.80 -46.26 -0.33
C PRO A 536 -30.74 -45.96 1.19
N THR A 537 -31.26 -44.77 1.52
CA THR A 537 -31.32 -44.10 2.83
C THR A 537 -32.27 -44.75 3.86
N PRO A 538 -31.88 -44.88 5.14
CA PRO A 538 -32.78 -45.17 6.25
C PRO A 538 -33.39 -43.92 6.93
N THR A 539 -34.59 -44.08 7.49
CA THR A 539 -35.43 -43.05 8.15
C THR A 539 -34.85 -42.54 9.49
N PRO A 540 -35.10 -41.27 9.90
CA PRO A 540 -34.62 -40.73 11.18
C PRO A 540 -35.22 -41.39 12.44
N THR A 541 -34.43 -41.34 13.52
CA THR A 541 -34.67 -41.89 14.86
C THR A 541 -34.39 -40.78 15.89
N PRO A 542 -35.12 -40.67 17.03
CA PRO A 542 -35.32 -39.38 17.71
C PRO A 542 -34.14 -38.81 18.53
N THR A 543 -34.23 -37.50 18.76
CA THR A 543 -33.25 -36.65 19.45
C THR A 543 -32.96 -37.10 20.90
N PRO A 544 -31.69 -37.33 21.28
CA PRO A 544 -31.31 -37.55 22.68
C PRO A 544 -31.15 -36.23 23.46
N THR A 545 -31.42 -36.31 24.77
CA THR A 545 -31.24 -35.27 25.79
C THR A 545 -29.79 -34.73 25.84
N PRO A 546 -29.55 -33.44 26.14
CA PRO A 546 -28.19 -32.90 26.28
C PRO A 546 -27.36 -33.64 27.34
N THR A 547 -26.26 -34.25 26.88
CA THR A 547 -25.20 -34.83 27.71
C THR A 547 -24.33 -33.71 28.31
N PRO A 548 -23.86 -33.80 29.58
CA PRO A 548 -22.98 -32.80 30.16
C PRO A 548 -21.69 -32.60 29.34
N THR A 549 -21.28 -31.35 29.17
CA THR A 549 -20.07 -30.96 28.43
C THR A 549 -18.84 -31.67 29.01
N PRO A 550 -18.08 -32.45 28.21
CA PRO A 550 -16.88 -33.11 28.69
C PRO A 550 -15.79 -32.09 29.03
N THR A 551 -15.06 -32.35 30.12
CA THR A 551 -13.81 -31.65 30.42
C THR A 551 -12.88 -31.70 29.21
N PRO A 552 -12.32 -30.57 28.73
CA PRO A 552 -11.54 -30.55 27.50
C PRO A 552 -10.32 -31.47 27.61
N THR A 553 -10.20 -32.41 26.66
CA THR A 553 -9.02 -33.25 26.49
C THR A 553 -7.78 -32.37 26.32
N PRO A 554 -6.66 -32.63 27.02
CA PRO A 554 -5.44 -31.86 26.84
C PRO A 554 -4.99 -31.85 25.37
N VAL A 555 -4.66 -30.66 24.86
CA VAL A 555 -4.04 -30.52 23.54
C VAL A 555 -2.60 -31.02 23.65
N SER A 556 -2.26 -31.97 22.80
CA SER A 556 -0.98 -32.64 22.69
C SER A 556 -0.49 -32.52 21.26
N ALA A 557 0.79 -32.22 21.11
CA ALA A 557 1.45 -31.98 19.83
C ALA A 557 2.61 -32.96 19.65
N SER A 558 2.84 -33.41 18.42
CA SER A 558 3.84 -34.45 18.12
C SER A 558 4.49 -34.24 16.75
N ALA A 559 5.69 -34.82 16.61
CA ALA A 559 6.38 -35.02 15.34
C ALA A 559 6.92 -36.45 15.28
N THR A 560 6.54 -37.20 14.24
CA THR A 560 6.84 -38.62 14.06
C THR A 560 7.45 -38.84 12.69
N GLN A 561 8.68 -39.34 12.64
CA GLN A 561 9.33 -39.71 11.37
C GLN A 561 8.67 -40.99 10.84
N ILE A 562 7.95 -40.89 9.72
CA ILE A 562 7.19 -42.01 9.14
C ILE A 562 7.98 -42.77 8.06
N ASN A 563 9.04 -42.18 7.52
CA ASN A 563 10.05 -42.84 6.68
C ASN A 563 11.36 -42.01 6.68
N ALA A 564 12.39 -42.44 5.93
CA ALA A 564 13.71 -41.80 5.89
C ALA A 564 13.72 -40.33 5.41
N SER A 565 12.68 -39.84 4.74
CA SER A 565 12.59 -38.48 4.19
C SER A 565 11.30 -37.72 4.52
N THR A 566 10.42 -38.26 5.37
CA THR A 566 9.16 -37.61 5.79
C THR A 566 8.99 -37.57 7.31
N LEU A 567 8.75 -36.36 7.83
CA LEU A 567 8.34 -36.08 9.20
C LEU A 567 6.85 -35.68 9.20
N GLN A 568 6.02 -36.43 9.92
CA GLN A 568 4.61 -36.13 10.11
C GLN A 568 4.42 -35.38 11.44
N PHE A 569 3.82 -34.19 11.37
CA PHE A 569 3.38 -33.44 12.54
C PHE A 569 1.91 -33.71 12.84
N GLY A 570 1.54 -33.70 14.12
CA GLY A 570 0.16 -33.87 14.56
C GLY A 570 -0.19 -33.04 15.80
N ILE A 571 -1.44 -32.60 15.89
CA ILE A 571 -1.98 -31.93 17.09
C ILE A 571 -3.49 -32.19 17.24
N ASN A 572 -3.95 -32.62 18.42
CA ASN A 572 -5.37 -32.92 18.66
C ASN A 572 -6.14 -31.64 19.06
N THR A 573 -6.94 -31.12 18.13
CA THR A 573 -7.87 -30.01 18.35
C THR A 573 -9.05 -30.09 17.39
N SER A 574 -10.25 -29.75 17.90
CA SER A 574 -11.52 -29.77 17.18
C SER A 574 -11.69 -28.60 16.20
N SER A 575 -10.75 -27.66 16.16
CA SER A 575 -10.68 -26.59 15.15
C SER A 575 -9.39 -26.71 14.31
N TRP A 576 -9.05 -25.68 13.54
CA TRP A 576 -7.86 -25.64 12.69
C TRP A 576 -6.56 -25.53 13.50
N ALA A 577 -5.47 -26.01 12.90
CA ALA A 577 -4.10 -25.73 13.31
C ALA A 577 -3.20 -25.44 12.09
N ASP A 578 -2.19 -24.59 12.30
CA ASP A 578 -1.04 -24.40 11.44
C ASP A 578 0.20 -25.03 12.10
N VAL A 579 1.12 -25.56 11.27
CA VAL A 579 2.47 -25.93 11.70
C VAL A 579 3.49 -24.96 11.11
N HIS A 580 4.43 -24.55 11.95
CA HIS A 580 5.52 -23.64 11.64
C HIS A 580 6.82 -24.41 11.84
N TYR A 581 7.67 -24.52 10.82
CA TYR A 581 8.93 -25.24 10.96
C TYR A 581 10.10 -24.67 10.14
N THR A 582 11.31 -24.86 10.64
CA THR A 582 12.56 -24.65 9.90
C THR A 582 13.32 -25.96 9.78
N VAL A 583 14.12 -26.10 8.72
CA VAL A 583 15.05 -27.23 8.55
C VAL A 583 16.47 -26.68 8.64
N ASN A 584 17.24 -27.18 9.60
CA ASN A 584 18.58 -26.74 9.98
C ASN A 584 18.66 -25.24 10.34
N SER A 585 18.90 -24.37 9.35
CA SER A 585 18.91 -22.91 9.47
C SER A 585 18.27 -22.22 8.25
N GLY A 586 17.44 -22.96 7.51
CA GLY A 586 16.64 -22.42 6.40
C GLY A 586 15.45 -21.58 6.87
N GLY A 587 14.85 -20.83 5.94
CA GLY A 587 13.69 -19.97 6.22
C GLY A 587 12.46 -20.74 6.69
N GLN A 588 11.70 -20.15 7.61
CA GLN A 588 10.52 -20.76 8.22
C GLN A 588 9.42 -21.03 7.19
N GLN A 589 8.93 -22.26 7.19
CA GLN A 589 7.77 -22.71 6.45
C GLN A 589 6.54 -22.68 7.37
N ASN A 590 5.38 -22.32 6.84
CA ASN A 590 4.11 -22.25 7.57
C ASN A 590 3.03 -22.97 6.75
N PHE A 591 2.35 -23.97 7.31
CA PHE A 591 1.35 -24.75 6.59
C PHE A 591 0.10 -25.03 7.43
N ARG A 592 -1.07 -24.76 6.82
CA ARG A 592 -2.37 -25.20 7.33
C ARG A 592 -2.44 -26.72 7.32
N MET A 593 -2.67 -27.30 8.48
CA MET A 593 -2.74 -28.74 8.67
C MET A 593 -4.08 -29.29 8.16
N THR A 594 -4.09 -30.53 7.68
CA THR A 594 -5.32 -31.23 7.29
C THR A 594 -6.02 -31.77 8.53
N GLN A 595 -7.25 -31.32 8.78
CA GLN A 595 -8.07 -31.78 9.89
C GLN A 595 -8.84 -33.06 9.53
N SER A 596 -8.85 -34.03 10.45
CA SER A 596 -9.68 -35.24 10.39
C SER A 596 -9.95 -35.76 11.80
N ASN A 597 -11.21 -36.05 12.13
CA ASN A 597 -11.64 -36.66 13.39
C ASN A 597 -11.07 -35.99 14.68
N GLY A 598 -10.95 -34.66 14.70
CA GLY A 598 -10.42 -33.90 15.83
C GLY A 598 -8.88 -33.88 15.95
N ASN A 599 -8.16 -34.45 14.98
CA ASN A 599 -6.72 -34.32 14.82
C ASN A 599 -6.41 -33.46 13.60
N ASN A 600 -5.41 -32.58 13.72
CA ASN A 600 -4.78 -31.89 12.61
C ASN A 600 -3.46 -32.59 12.28
N SER A 601 -3.12 -32.72 10.99
CA SER A 601 -1.88 -33.37 10.54
C SER A 601 -1.25 -32.71 9.31
N TYR A 602 0.09 -32.78 9.20
CA TYR A 602 0.85 -32.32 8.02
C TYR A 602 2.13 -33.15 7.88
N SER A 603 2.59 -33.41 6.66
CA SER A 603 3.76 -34.26 6.39
C SER A 603 4.85 -33.52 5.59
N ALA A 604 5.87 -33.02 6.28
CA ALA A 604 7.04 -32.43 5.64
C ALA A 604 7.89 -33.52 4.99
N SER A 605 8.08 -33.45 3.67
CA SER A 605 8.78 -34.46 2.86
C SER A 605 10.00 -33.88 2.15
N GLY A 606 10.93 -34.75 1.75
CA GLY A 606 12.20 -34.34 1.12
C GLY A 606 13.33 -34.05 2.13
N LEU A 607 13.11 -34.38 3.39
CA LEU A 607 14.10 -34.30 4.47
C LEU A 607 15.17 -35.41 4.32
N LYS A 608 16.28 -35.28 5.04
CA LYS A 608 17.43 -36.20 5.02
C LYS A 608 17.82 -36.59 6.45
N ALA A 609 18.40 -37.78 6.62
CA ALA A 609 19.00 -38.18 7.88
C ALA A 609 20.04 -37.13 8.35
N GLY A 610 19.95 -36.73 9.61
CA GLY A 610 20.73 -35.63 10.21
C GLY A 610 20.08 -34.25 10.15
N ASP A 611 19.01 -34.03 9.36
CA ASP A 611 18.31 -32.74 9.36
C ASP A 611 17.67 -32.43 10.73
N LEU A 612 18.00 -31.27 11.29
CA LEU A 612 17.38 -30.73 12.50
C LEU A 612 16.15 -29.91 12.13
N VAL A 613 14.96 -30.45 12.36
CA VAL A 613 13.69 -29.77 12.14
C VAL A 613 13.24 -29.12 13.44
N LYS A 614 13.20 -27.78 13.50
CA LYS A 614 12.61 -27.04 14.62
C LYS A 614 11.19 -26.67 14.28
N TYR A 615 10.25 -26.82 15.21
CA TYR A 615 8.83 -26.62 14.90
C TYR A 615 8.00 -26.10 16.09
N SER A 616 6.87 -25.46 15.76
CA SER A 616 5.80 -25.07 16.68
C SER A 616 4.45 -25.08 15.95
N PHE A 617 3.35 -24.96 16.69
CA PHE A 617 1.99 -24.93 16.15
C PHE A 617 1.25 -23.70 16.63
N THR A 618 0.45 -23.08 15.75
CA THR A 618 -0.59 -22.12 16.12
C THR A 618 -1.94 -22.78 15.87
N TYR A 619 -2.81 -22.85 16.86
CA TYR A 619 -4.09 -23.54 16.73
C TYR A 619 -5.24 -22.79 17.41
N TRP A 620 -6.46 -22.95 16.90
CA TRP A 620 -7.63 -22.34 17.53
C TRP A 620 -8.10 -23.16 18.72
N ASP A 621 -8.02 -22.56 19.92
CA ASP A 621 -8.52 -23.17 21.15
C ASP A 621 -10.00 -22.80 21.33
N VAL A 622 -10.89 -23.75 20.99
CA VAL A 622 -12.34 -23.56 21.06
C VAL A 622 -12.83 -23.26 22.48
N ALA A 623 -12.14 -23.75 23.51
CA ALA A 623 -12.54 -23.51 24.90
C ALA A 623 -12.11 -22.12 25.42
N LYS A 624 -11.05 -21.55 24.84
CA LYS A 624 -10.56 -20.19 25.18
C LYS A 624 -11.02 -19.11 24.21
N ASN A 625 -11.52 -19.49 23.03
CA ASN A 625 -11.97 -18.60 21.95
C ASN A 625 -10.87 -17.67 21.39
N TYR A 626 -9.63 -18.17 21.29
CA TYR A 626 -8.51 -17.50 20.62
C TYR A 626 -7.47 -18.49 20.07
N ALA A 627 -6.54 -18.01 19.25
CA ALA A 627 -5.43 -18.80 18.73
C ALA A 627 -4.28 -18.92 19.75
N VAL A 628 -3.80 -20.14 19.97
CA VAL A 628 -2.76 -20.49 20.95
C VAL A 628 -1.51 -21.00 20.21
N ASP A 629 -0.35 -20.45 20.58
CA ASP A 629 0.95 -20.92 20.10
C ASP A 629 1.56 -21.95 21.06
N THR A 630 2.16 -23.01 20.52
CA THR A 630 3.00 -23.93 21.31
C THR A 630 4.43 -23.41 21.41
N GLY A 631 5.11 -23.72 22.52
CA GLY A 631 6.57 -23.54 22.59
C GLY A 631 7.30 -24.30 21.47
N GLN A 632 8.45 -23.79 21.03
CA GLN A 632 9.26 -24.41 20.00
C GLN A 632 9.85 -25.74 20.47
N GLN A 633 9.69 -26.77 19.64
CA GLN A 633 10.24 -28.11 19.80
C GLN A 633 11.28 -28.38 18.70
N SER A 634 11.94 -29.54 18.74
CA SER A 634 12.92 -29.93 17.72
C SER A 634 12.97 -31.45 17.54
N PHE A 635 13.15 -31.90 16.31
CA PHE A 635 13.28 -33.29 15.91
C PHE A 635 14.49 -33.42 14.98
N THR A 636 15.37 -34.39 15.22
CA THR A 636 16.47 -34.72 14.29
C THR A 636 16.10 -35.97 13.52
N MET A 637 16.10 -35.88 12.18
CA MET A 637 15.83 -37.00 11.29
C MET A 637 16.88 -38.11 11.47
N LYS A 638 16.41 -39.35 11.61
CA LYS A 638 17.22 -40.57 11.74
C LYS A 638 17.48 -41.22 10.39
#